data_AF-K0IDM1-F1
#
_entry.id   AF-K0IDM1-F1
#
_cell.length_a   1.000
_cell.length_b   1.000
_cell.length_c   1.000
_cell.angle_alpha   90.00
_cell.angle_beta   90.00
_cell.angle_gamma   90.00
#
_symmetry.space_group_name_H-M   'P 1'
#
loop_
_entity.id
_entity.type
_entity.pdbx_description
1 polymer ?
#
loop_
_entity_poly.entity_id
_entity_poly.type
_entity_poly.pdbx_seq_one_letter_code
_entity_poly.pdbx_strand_id
1 'polypeptide(L)' 'MESSVKRTQRDYTLAFKLAVVEQVEKGELTYKQAQQHYGIQGRSTVLVWLRKHGRLGWSPAASSASCR' A
#
# COMPACT_ATOMS: atom_id res chain seq x y z
N MET A 1 3.63 5.06 -27.86
CA MET A 1 2.66 4.39 -26.98
C MET A 1 3.44 3.85 -25.79
N GLU A 2 3.54 4.61 -24.71
CA GLU A 2 4.13 4.09 -23.48
C GLU A 2 3.21 2.99 -22.97
N SER A 3 3.61 1.75 -23.22
CA SER A 3 3.03 0.55 -22.67
C SER A 3 3.10 0.67 -21.16
N SER A 4 2.04 1.25 -20.56
CA SER A 4 1.92 1.38 -19.12
C SER A 4 1.99 -0.04 -18.57
N VAL A 5 3.15 -0.40 -18.00
CA VAL A 5 3.41 -1.73 -17.45
C VAL A 5 2.52 -1.86 -16.22
N LYS A 6 1.26 -2.22 -16.45
CA LYS A 6 0.26 -2.49 -15.43
C LYS A 6 0.75 -3.72 -14.70
N ARG A 7 1.33 -3.52 -13.53
CA ARG A 7 1.76 -4.63 -12.68
C ARG A 7 0.53 -5.31 -12.12
N THR A 8 0.39 -6.59 -12.43
CA THR A 8 -0.70 -7.43 -11.93
C THR A 8 -0.34 -7.99 -10.56
N GLN A 9 -1.34 -8.52 -9.84
CA GLN A 9 -1.16 -9.03 -8.47
C GLN A 9 0.01 -10.03 -8.32
N ARG A 10 0.30 -10.81 -9.38
CA ARG A 10 1.40 -11.78 -9.44
C ARG A 10 2.79 -11.14 -9.32
N ASP A 11 2.93 -9.88 -9.70
CA ASP A 11 4.20 -9.14 -9.67
C ASP A 11 4.49 -8.51 -8.29
N TYR A 12 3.55 -8.57 -7.36
CA TYR A 12 3.71 -8.01 -6.02
C TYR A 12 4.43 -8.99 -5.10
N THR A 13 5.74 -9.15 -5.32
CA THR A 13 6.62 -9.87 -4.41
C THR A 13 6.65 -9.21 -3.03
N LEU A 14 7.00 -9.98 -1.99
CA LEU A 14 7.08 -9.44 -0.63
C LEU A 14 8.08 -8.27 -0.54
N ALA A 15 9.25 -8.41 -1.17
CA ALA A 15 10.26 -7.35 -1.23
C ALA A 15 9.72 -6.06 -1.87
N PHE A 16 8.95 -6.17 -2.95
CA PHE A 16 8.33 -5.03 -3.59
C PHE A 16 7.33 -4.31 -2.67
N LYS A 17 6.49 -5.07 -1.95
CA LYS A 17 5.53 -4.50 -0.99
C LYS A 17 6.24 -3.76 0.13
N LEU A 18 7.31 -4.33 0.67
CA LEU A 18 8.10 -3.71 1.74
C LEU A 18 8.79 -2.43 1.26
N ALA A 19 9.39 -2.44 0.06
CA ALA A 19 10.01 -1.24 -0.51
C ALA A 19 9.00 -0.10 -0.67
N VAL A 20 7.80 -0.38 -1.20
CA VAL A 20 6.73 0.63 -1.33
C VAL A 20 6.27 1.14 0.03
N VAL A 21 6.12 0.27 1.03
CA VAL A 21 5.72 0.66 2.39
C VAL A 21 6.77 1.53 3.06
N GLU A 22 8.05 1.16 2.96
CA GLU A 22 9.17 1.92 3.55
C GLU A 22 9.23 3.34 2.97
N GLN A 23 9.09 3.49 1.66
CA GLN A 23 9.12 4.79 0.98
C GLN A 23 7.94 5.69 1.37
N VAL A 24 6.77 5.09 1.59
CA VAL A 24 5.60 5.81 2.10
C VAL A 24 5.78 6.19 3.57
N GLU A 25 6.30 5.29 4.41
CA GLU A 25 6.57 5.57 5.84
C GLU A 25 7.66 6.61 6.03
N LYS A 26 8.65 6.66 5.14
CA LYS A 26 9.70 7.68 5.10
C LYS A 26 9.18 9.05 4.64
N GLY A 27 7.98 9.11 4.07
CA GLY A 27 7.37 10.34 3.56
C GLY A 27 7.91 10.80 2.20
N GLU A 28 8.69 9.97 1.51
CA GLU A 28 9.23 10.29 0.17
C GLU A 28 8.14 10.32 -0.89
N LEU A 29 7.09 9.51 -0.70
CA LEU A 29 5.97 9.41 -1.61
C LEU A 29 4.67 9.11 -0.88
N THR A 30 3.60 9.78 -1.28
CA THR A 30 2.26 9.46 -0.75
C THR A 30 1.74 8.17 -1.38
N TYR A 31 0.84 7.46 -0.69
CA TYR A 31 0.25 6.22 -1.22
C TYR A 31 -0.41 6.41 -2.61
N LYS A 32 -0.95 7.59 -2.91
CA LYS A 32 -1.52 7.93 -4.23
C LYS A 32 -0.44 8.07 -5.30
N GLN A 33 0.68 8.71 -4.96
CA GLN A 33 1.82 8.85 -5.86
C GLN A 33 2.49 7.49 -6.10
N ALA A 34 2.69 6.69 -5.04
CA ALA A 34 3.17 5.31 -5.15
C ALA A 34 2.33 4.51 -6.15
N GLN A 35 1.01 4.63 -6.05
CA GLN A 35 0.09 3.91 -6.90
C GLN A 35 0.25 4.27 -8.38
N GLN A 36 0.39 5.56 -8.71
CA GLN A 36 0.61 6.02 -10.08
C GLN A 36 2.02 5.68 -10.57
N HIS A 37 3.04 5.89 -9.73
CA HIS A 37 4.44 5.67 -10.07
C HIS A 37 4.74 4.19 -10.35
N TYR A 38 4.16 3.29 -9.57
CA TYR A 38 4.34 1.84 -9.71
C TYR A 38 3.25 1.15 -10.57
N GLY A 39 2.28 1.90 -11.10
CA GLY A 39 1.22 1.34 -11.95
C GLY A 39 0.29 0.35 -11.23
N ILE A 40 0.04 0.56 -9.94
CA ILE A 40 -0.80 -0.31 -9.10
C ILE A 40 -2.28 -0.02 -9.38
N GLN A 41 -3.03 -1.03 -9.79
CA GLN A 41 -4.39 -0.84 -10.30
C GLN A 41 -5.47 -0.72 -9.19
N GLY A 42 -5.19 -1.16 -7.97
CA GLY A 42 -6.16 -1.09 -6.86
C GLY A 42 -5.91 0.11 -5.93
N ARG A 43 -6.92 0.99 -5.79
CA ARG A 43 -6.93 2.17 -4.90
C ARG A 43 -6.60 1.85 -3.44
N SER A 44 -6.91 0.63 -3.00
CA SER A 44 -6.72 0.18 -1.62
C SER A 44 -5.46 -0.66 -1.44
N THR A 45 -4.73 -0.99 -2.50
CA THR A 45 -3.66 -1.99 -2.46
C THR A 45 -2.50 -1.52 -1.57
N VAL A 46 -2.04 -0.29 -1.79
CA VAL A 46 -0.98 0.32 -0.98
C VAL A 46 -1.43 0.48 0.48
N LEU A 47 -2.69 0.85 0.70
CA LEU A 47 -3.27 0.94 2.05
C LEU A 47 -3.35 -0.43 2.74
N VAL A 48 -3.62 -1.51 2.02
CA VAL A 48 -3.61 -2.88 2.56
C VAL A 48 -2.18 -3.29 2.93
N TRP A 49 -1.18 -2.90 2.14
CA TRP A 49 0.22 -3.17 2.47
C TRP A 49 0.67 -2.39 3.70
N LEU A 50 0.32 -1.11 3.80
CA LEU A 50 0.57 -0.31 5.01
C LEU A 50 -0.10 -0.92 6.24
N ARG A 51 -1.32 -1.46 6.12
CA ARG A 51 -2.01 -2.15 7.22
C ARG A 51 -1.36 -3.46 7.65
N LYS A 52 -0.81 -4.22 6.70
CA LYS A 52 -0.26 -5.56 6.96
C LYS A 52 1.23 -5.54 7.29
N HIS A 53 1.95 -4.53 6.81
CA HIS A 53 3.41 -4.44 6.88
C HIS A 53 3.91 -3.13 7.50
N GLY A 54 3.06 -2.11 7.66
CA GLY A 54 3.45 -0.84 8.28
C GLY A 54 3.69 -1.00 9.78
N ARG A 55 4.76 -0.38 10.27
CA ARG A 55 5.17 -0.43 11.69
C ARG A 55 4.41 0.56 12.55
N LEU A 56 3.81 1.59 11.93
CA LEU A 56 3.14 2.71 12.60
C LEU A 56 1.72 2.41 13.12
N GLY A 57 1.30 1.15 13.20
CA GLY A 57 -0.01 0.82 13.77
C GLY A 57 -1.17 1.30 12.90
N TRP A 58 -1.09 1.04 11.58
CA TRP A 58 -2.21 1.24 10.66
C TRP A 58 -3.37 0.26 10.90
N SER A 59 -3.38 -0.47 12.01
CA SER A 59 -4.53 -1.26 12.43
C SER A 59 -5.78 -0.38 12.37
N PRO A 60 -6.88 -0.83 11.75
CA PRO A 60 -8.16 -0.21 12.05
C PRO A 60 -8.29 -0.33 13.56
N ALA A 61 -8.19 0.79 14.27
CA ALA A 61 -8.42 0.82 15.70
C ALA A 61 -9.69 0.01 15.93
N ALA A 62 -9.56 -1.04 16.74
CA ALA A 62 -10.60 -1.98 17.00
C ALA A 62 -11.89 -1.19 17.22
N SER A 63 -12.87 -1.38 16.34
CA SER A 63 -14.25 -1.05 16.65
C SER A 63 -14.70 -2.04 17.72
N SER A 64 -14.19 -1.85 18.93
CA SER A 64 -14.56 -2.60 20.12
C SER A 64 -14.91 -1.58 21.20
N ALA A 65 -16.08 -0.99 21.04
CA ALA A 65 -16.97 -0.43 22.08
C ALA A 65 -18.21 0.10 21.33
N SER A 66 -19.44 -0.23 21.63
CA SER A 66 -19.98 -0.95 22.77
C SER A 66 -21.41 -1.40 22.42
N CYS A 67 -21.86 -2.45 23.09
CA CYS A 67 -23.22 -2.97 23.14
C CYS A 67 -24.35 -1.91 23.07
N ARG A 68 -25.26 -2.05 22.11
CA ARG A 68 -26.69 -2.41 22.27
C ARG A 68 -27.44 -2.25 20.96
#